data_AF-A0A8T3V157-F1
#
_entry.id   AF-A0A8T3V157-F1
#
_cell.length_a   1.000
_cell.length_b   1.000
_cell.length_c   1.000
_cell.angle_alpha   90.00
_cell.angle_beta   90.00
_cell.angle_gamma   90.00
#
_symmetry.space_group_name_H-M   'P 1'
#
loop_
_entity.id
_entity.type
_entity.pdbx_description
1 polymer ?
#
loop_
_entity_poly.entity_id
_entity_poly.type
_entity_poly.pdbx_seq_one_letter_code
_entity_poly.pdbx_strand_id
1 'polypeptide(L)' 'MAEKNMIIALIISFIFTGLGIAYAGDVKKGLIFFAIGVVLNILGMWVHMAFSIISIIFWIYALYVTYQEVNAVNGV' A
#
# COMPACT_ATOMS: atom_id res chain seq x y z
N MET A 1 -18.67 8.87 8.42
CA MET A 1 -17.34 8.74 7.80
C MET A 1 -17.45 9.36 6.43
N ALA A 2 -16.60 10.31 6.07
CA ALA A 2 -16.69 10.97 4.76
C ALA A 2 -16.25 9.98 3.68
N GLU A 3 -17.02 9.91 2.59
CA GLU A 3 -16.71 9.07 1.44
C GLU A 3 -15.32 9.41 0.90
N LYS A 4 -14.47 8.40 0.76
CA LYS A 4 -13.08 8.54 0.32
C LYS A 4 -13.01 8.26 -1.18
N ASN A 5 -12.36 9.16 -1.91
CA ASN A 5 -12.11 8.94 -3.33
C ASN A 5 -11.07 7.82 -3.52
N MET A 6 -11.53 6.69 -4.08
CA MET A 6 -10.72 5.50 -4.35
C MET A 6 -9.56 5.76 -5.30
N ILE A 7 -9.78 6.56 -6.35
CA ILE A 7 -8.74 6.84 -7.35
C ILE A 7 -7.58 7.58 -6.69
N ILE A 8 -7.89 8.58 -5.84
CA ILE A 8 -6.87 9.32 -5.08
C ILE A 8 -6.11 8.38 -4.15
N ALA A 9 -6.81 7.52 -3.41
CA ALA A 9 -6.16 6.55 -2.52
C ALA A 9 -5.22 5.59 -3.27
N LEU A 10 -5.64 5.09 -4.43
CA LEU A 10 -4.84 4.21 -5.26
C LEU A 10 -3.62 4.94 -5.84
N ILE A 11 -3.76 6.18 -6.30
CA ILE A 11 -2.61 6.99 -6.77
C ILE A 11 -1.60 7.20 -5.64
N ILE A 12 -2.07 7.52 -4.43
CA ILE A 12 -1.20 7.68 -3.26
C ILE A 12 -0.47 6.36 -2.95
N SER A 13 -1.17 5.23 -2.96
CA SER A 13 -0.56 3.91 -2.73
C SER A 13 0.36 3.46 -3.86
N PHE A 14 0.13 3.93 -5.09
CA PHE A 14 0.96 3.63 -6.25
C PHE A 14 2.33 4.31 -6.12
N ILE A 15 2.34 5.59 -5.74
CA ILE A 15 3.57 6.36 -5.53
C ILE A 15 4.29 5.89 -4.26
N PHE A 16 3.54 5.66 -3.18
CA PHE A 16 4.07 5.23 -1.89
C PHE A 16 3.24 4.08 -1.34
N THR A 17 3.80 2.87 -1.38
CA THR A 17 3.17 1.64 -0.87
C THR A 17 2.61 1.86 0.54
N GLY A 18 1.31 1.59 0.75
CA GLY A 18 0.69 1.69 2.07
C GLY A 18 0.15 3.08 2.46
N LEU A 19 0.53 4.16 1.79
CA LEU A 19 -0.02 5.49 2.10
C LEU A 19 -1.50 5.63 1.69
N GLY A 20 -1.96 4.90 0.67
CA GLY A 20 -3.38 4.87 0.32
C GLY A 20 -4.26 4.24 1.40
N ILE A 21 -3.73 3.25 2.12
CA ILE A 21 -4.39 2.62 3.28
C ILE A 21 -4.49 3.64 4.43
N ALA A 22 -3.41 4.39 4.68
CA ALA A 22 -3.44 5.47 5.66
C ALA A 22 -4.45 6.57 5.27
N TYR A 23 -4.59 6.86 3.98
CA TYR A 23 -5.61 7.77 3.47
C TYR A 23 -7.03 7.26 3.69
N ALA A 24 -7.29 5.96 3.57
CA ALA A 24 -8.60 5.36 3.85
C ALA A 24 -9.02 5.58 5.32
N GLY A 25 -8.06 5.64 6.24
CA GLY A 25 -8.28 5.93 7.66
C GLY A 25 -7.53 4.99 8.60
N ASP A 26 -7.00 3.88 8.07
CA ASP A 26 -6.20 2.94 8.83
C ASP A 26 -4.70 3.30 8.73
N VAL A 27 -4.33 4.38 9.41
CA VAL A 27 -2.95 4.89 9.45
C VAL A 27 -1.98 3.83 9.98
N LYS A 28 -2.44 3.00 10.93
CA LYS A 28 -1.60 1.99 11.56
C LYS A 28 -1.23 0.89 10.57
N LYS A 29 -2.21 0.35 9.83
CA LYS A 29 -1.92 -0.60 8.74
C LYS A 29 -1.13 0.05 7.62
N GLY A 30 -1.48 1.26 7.21
CA GLY A 30 -0.76 1.96 6.15
C GLY A 30 0.73 2.15 6.44
N LEU A 31 1.08 2.50 7.67
CA LEU A 31 2.47 2.62 8.10
C LEU A 31 3.21 1.28 8.10
N ILE A 32 2.55 0.19 8.50
CA ILE A 32 3.12 -1.16 8.44
C ILE A 32 3.43 -1.56 7.00
N PHE A 33 2.48 -1.34 6.08
CA PHE A 33 2.68 -1.64 4.66
C PHE A 33 3.77 -0.78 4.02
N PHE A 34 3.84 0.50 4.42
CA PHE A 34 4.93 1.38 3.99
C PHE A 34 6.29 0.88 4.47
N ALA A 35 6.42 0.55 5.76
CA ALA A 35 7.66 0.02 6.33
C ALA A 35 8.10 -1.28 5.63
N ILE A 36 7.18 -2.22 5.40
CA ILE A 36 7.46 -3.47 4.68
C ILE A 36 7.92 -3.18 3.25
N GLY A 37 7.24 -2.28 2.54
CA GLY A 37 7.59 -1.91 1.17
C GLY A 37 9.00 -1.29 1.05
N VAL A 38 9.38 -0.46 2.02
CA VAL A 38 10.73 0.13 2.12
C VAL A 38 11.77 -0.96 2.40
N VAL A 39 11.52 -1.84 3.38
CA VAL A 39 12.45 -2.93 3.71
C VAL A 39 12.64 -3.87 2.52
N LEU A 40 11.57 -4.25 1.82
CA LEU A 40 11.65 -5.09 0.63
C LEU A 40 12.45 -4.44 -0.51
N ASN A 41 12.31 -3.12 -0.71
CA ASN A 41 13.12 -2.40 -1.70
C ASN A 41 14.61 -2.38 -1.34
N ILE A 42 14.94 -2.14 -0.07
CA ILE A 42 16.33 -2.18 0.42
C ILE A 42 16.91 -3.59 0.25
N LEU A 43 16.16 -4.63 0.62
CA LEU A 43 16.59 -6.02 0.41
C LEU A 43 16.75 -6.36 -1.08
N GLY A 44 15.89 -5.85 -1.95
CA GLY A 44 15.99 -5.98 -3.41
C GLY A 44 17.25 -5.36 -4.00
N MET A 45 17.65 -4.18 -3.50
CA MET A 45 18.87 -3.51 -3.96
C MET A 45 20.16 -4.14 -3.42
N TRP A 46 20.18 -4.53 -2.14
CA TRP A 46 21.43 -4.85 -1.43
C TRP A 46 21.66 -6.34 -1.18
N VAL A 47 20.61 -7.18 -1.23
CA VAL A 47 20.71 -8.61 -0.90
C VAL A 47 20.60 -9.48 -2.14
N HIS A 48 19.46 -9.45 -2.83
CA HIS A 48 19.24 -10.32 -3.98
C HIS A 48 18.05 -9.85 -4.85
N MET A 49 18.15 -10.01 -6.18
CA MET A 49 17.11 -9.63 -7.14
C MET A 49 15.76 -10.31 -6.89
N ALA A 50 15.75 -11.48 -6.25
CA ALA A 50 14.52 -12.19 -5.87
C ALA A 50 13.62 -11.32 -4.97
N PHE A 51 14.20 -10.49 -4.08
CA PHE A 51 13.43 -9.58 -3.23
C PHE A 51 12.75 -8.46 -4.04
N SER A 52 13.32 -8.06 -5.17
CA SER A 52 12.68 -7.08 -6.07
C SER A 52 11.43 -7.65 -6.76
N ILE A 53 11.42 -8.95 -7.07
CA ILE A 53 10.21 -9.61 -7.58
C ILE A 53 9.14 -9.65 -6.48
N ILE A 54 9.54 -10.01 -5.26
CA ILE A 54 8.64 -10.01 -4.09
C ILE A 54 8.12 -8.59 -3.79
N SER A 55 8.95 -7.56 -3.92
CA SER A 55 8.53 -6.17 -3.69
C SER A 55 7.47 -5.71 -4.69
N ILE A 56 7.57 -6.13 -5.95
CA ILE A 56 6.56 -5.85 -6.97
C ILE A 56 5.25 -6.56 -6.64
N ILE A 57 5.29 -7.84 -6.27
CA ILE A 57 4.10 -8.60 -5.86
C ILE A 57 3.44 -7.95 -4.64
N PHE A 58 4.25 -7.57 -3.64
CA PHE A 58 3.78 -6.90 -2.43
C PHE A 58 3.18 -5.52 -2.74
N TRP A 59 3.74 -4.78 -3.69
CA TRP A 59 3.22 -3.49 -4.13
C TRP A 59 1.84 -3.63 -4.78
N ILE A 60 1.63 -4.63 -5.65
CA ILE A 60 0.31 -4.95 -6.21
C ILE A 60 -0.67 -5.33 -5.10
N TYR A 61 -0.22 -6.14 -4.14
CA TYR A 61 -1.03 -6.52 -2.99
C TYR A 61 -1.43 -5.32 -2.13
N ALA A 62 -0.53 -4.36 -1.92
CA ALA A 62 -0.84 -3.13 -1.18
C ALA A 62 -1.89 -2.25 -1.89
N LEU A 63 -1.89 -2.23 -3.23
CA LEU A 63 -2.93 -1.56 -4.01
C LEU A 63 -4.29 -2.24 -3.82
N TYR A 64 -4.32 -3.58 -3.84
CA TYR A 64 -5.54 -4.34 -3.56
C TYR A 64 -6.07 -4.09 -2.14
N VAL A 65 -5.19 -4.09 -1.14
CA VAL A 65 -5.58 -3.77 0.24
C VAL A 65 -6.10 -2.34 0.35
N THR A 66 -5.48 -1.37 -0.33
CA THR A 66 -5.97 0.01 -0.40
C THR A 66 -7.38 0.07 -0.96
N TYR A 67 -7.69 -0.68 -2.02
CA TYR A 67 -9.03 -0.77 -2.59
C TYR A 67 -10.04 -1.31 -1.57
N GLN A 68 -9.70 -2.40 -0.87
CA GLN A 68 -10.57 -2.99 0.14
C GLN A 68 -10.84 -2.04 1.31
N GLU A 69 -9.81 -1.35 1.81
CA GLU A 69 -9.94 -0.41 2.93
C GLU A 69 -10.78 0.81 2.55
N VAL A 70 -10.64 1.33 1.33
CA VAL A 70 -11.50 2.41 0.84
C VAL A 70 -12.95 1.96 0.70
N ASN A 71 -13.20 0.76 0.16
CA ASN A 71 -14.56 0.21 0.08
C ASN A 71 -15.18 -0.03 1.45
N ALA A 72 -14.40 -0.55 2.40
CA ALA A 72 -14.85 -0.73 3.78
C ALA A 72 -15.25 0.61 4.43
N VAL A 73 -14.54 1.69 4.11
CA VAL A 73 -14.86 3.05 4.59
C VAL A 73 -16.08 3.65 3.87
N ASN A 74 -16.25 3.36 2.57
CA ASN A 74 -17.37 3.83 1.76
C ASN A 74 -18.64 2.99 1.94
N GLY A 75 -18.55 1.82 2.58
CA GLY A 75 -19.68 0.92 2.81
C GLY A 75 -20.17 0.20 1.56
N VAL A 76 -19.27 -0.07 0.60
CA VAL A 76 -19.55 -0.74 -0.69
C VAL A 76 -18.96 -2.14 -0.71
#